data_AF-A0A3R8QB23-F1
#
_entry.id   AF-A0A3R8QB23-F1
#
_cell.length_a   1.000
_cell.length_b   1.000
_cell.length_c   1.000
_cell.angle_alpha   90.00
_cell.angle_beta   90.00
_cell.angle_gamma   90.00
#
_symmetry.space_group_name_H-M   'P 1'
#
loop_
_entity.id
_entity.type
_entity.pdbx_description
1 polymer ?
#
loop_
_entity_poly.entity_id
_entity_poly.type
_entity_poly.pdbx_seq_one_letter_code
_entity_poly.pdbx_strand_id
1 'polypeptide(L)'
;MIRERSFNYLVYKWTAGLFGIAFLIALLGFAFPTALPLCFSPEPPIPPAAATVACPTEDSPRAGDYLLVELAGLISAAVTSAGALHEIKGSPTATNVPVALAVLKLPTGALTAVLGIVLLRGEFVPGLSALDTPAQIIAWAVVLGAAQQLFTRFVDARGSAVMRAVPDSNPEPPRKSEEKTPVRA
;
A
#
# COMPACT_ATOMS: atom_id res chain seq x y z
N MET A 1 12.11 23.93 9.81
CA MET A 1 13.25 23.01 9.98
C MET A 1 13.15 22.07 11.20
N ILE A 2 12.86 22.50 12.44
CA ILE A 2 12.75 21.55 13.60
C ILE A 2 11.55 20.58 13.44
N ARG A 3 10.38 21.07 13.01
CA ARG A 3 9.18 20.25 12.78
C ARG A 3 9.35 19.17 11.70
N GLU A 4 10.21 19.45 10.73
CA GLU A 4 10.48 18.61 9.57
C GLU A 4 11.41 17.42 9.90
N ARG A 5 12.47 17.67 10.67
CA ARG A 5 13.34 16.59 11.19
C ARG A 5 12.58 15.69 12.15
N SER A 6 11.70 16.26 12.98
CA SER A 6 10.83 15.50 13.87
C SER A 6 9.84 14.61 13.11
N PHE A 7 9.30 15.09 11.98
CA PHE A 7 8.39 14.31 11.15
C PHE A 7 9.09 13.13 10.49
N ASN A 8 10.23 13.38 9.83
CA ASN A 8 10.99 12.29 9.19
C ASN A 8 11.46 11.25 10.21
N TYR A 9 11.95 11.71 11.37
CA TYR A 9 12.32 10.81 12.47
C TYR A 9 11.15 9.95 12.95
N LEU A 10 9.97 10.55 13.10
CA LEU A 10 8.77 9.82 13.49
C LEU A 10 8.38 8.79 12.42
N VAL A 11 8.37 9.17 11.14
CA VAL A 11 8.07 8.26 10.03
C VAL A 11 9.05 7.08 10.01
N TYR A 12 10.36 7.31 10.14
CA TYR A 12 11.34 6.22 10.19
C TYR A 12 11.14 5.30 11.39
N LYS A 13 10.76 5.83 12.55
CA LYS A 13 10.42 5.00 13.72
C LYS A 13 9.20 4.11 13.45
N TRP A 14 8.16 4.65 12.83
CA TRP A 14 6.99 3.86 12.42
C TRP A 14 7.37 2.81 11.39
N THR A 15 8.14 3.16 10.36
CA THR A 15 8.62 2.22 9.36
C THR A 15 9.40 1.07 10.00
N ALA A 16 10.32 1.37 10.91
CA ALA A 16 11.08 0.35 11.65
C ALA A 16 10.16 -0.53 12.50
N GLY A 17 9.16 0.05 13.18
CA GLY A 17 8.16 -0.69 13.93
C GLY A 17 7.35 -1.64 13.06
N LEU A 18 6.90 -1.20 11.89
CA LEU A 18 6.14 -2.03 10.95
C LEU A 18 6.99 -3.15 10.34
N PHE A 19 8.26 -2.89 10.01
CA PHE A 19 9.19 -3.96 9.63
C PHE A 19 9.39 -4.96 10.76
N GLY A 20 9.47 -4.50 12.01
CA GLY A 20 9.52 -5.37 13.18
C GLY A 20 8.27 -6.24 13.31
N ILE A 21 7.08 -5.69 13.04
CA ILE A 21 5.82 -6.45 13.04
C ILE A 21 5.80 -7.47 11.91
N ALA A 22 6.16 -7.09 10.68
CA ALA A 22 6.24 -8.01 9.54
C ALA A 22 7.23 -9.16 9.84
N PHE A 23 8.42 -8.82 10.33
CA PHE A 23 9.41 -9.82 10.74
C PHE A 23 8.88 -10.76 11.83
N LEU A 24 8.16 -10.23 12.83
CA LEU A 24 7.54 -11.05 13.88
C LEU A 24 6.44 -11.96 13.31
N ILE A 25 5.64 -11.49 12.35
CA ILE A 25 4.65 -12.32 11.65
C ILE A 25 5.35 -13.43 10.87
N ALA A 26 6.42 -13.12 10.12
CA ALA A 26 7.23 -14.11 9.41
C ALA A 26 7.80 -15.17 10.36
N LEU A 27 8.36 -14.74 11.50
CA LEU A 27 8.90 -15.64 12.52
C LEU A 27 7.82 -16.53 13.15
N LEU A 28 6.65 -15.97 13.46
CA LEU A 28 5.53 -16.73 14.00
C LEU A 28 4.98 -17.72 12.99
N GLY A 29 4.82 -17.33 11.72
CA GLY A 29 4.42 -18.22 10.63
C GLY A 29 5.44 -19.33 10.39
N PHE A 30 6.73 -19.03 10.55
CA PHE A 30 7.80 -20.03 10.46
C PHE A 30 7.79 -21.01 11.63
N ALA A 31 7.61 -20.53 12.86
CA ALA A 31 7.56 -21.36 14.07
C ALA A 31 6.26 -22.16 14.22
N PHE A 32 5.14 -21.62 13.73
CA PHE A 32 3.80 -22.18 13.88
C PHE A 32 3.04 -22.24 12.53
N PRO A 33 3.50 -23.04 11.54
CA PRO A 33 2.93 -23.06 10.20
C PRO A 33 1.48 -23.54 10.14
N THR A 34 1.02 -24.28 11.15
CA THR A 34 -0.33 -24.87 11.19
C THR A 34 -1.32 -24.08 12.05
N ALA A 35 -0.90 -23.05 12.79
CA ALA A 35 -1.81 -22.29 13.66
C ALA A 35 -2.78 -21.42 12.85
N LEU A 36 -2.27 -20.77 11.80
CA LEU A 36 -3.04 -19.94 10.86
C LEU A 36 -2.53 -20.21 9.43
N PRO A 37 -2.85 -21.35 8.82
CA PRO A 37 -2.40 -21.65 7.45
C PRO A 37 -3.01 -20.65 6.47
N LEU A 38 -2.22 -20.11 5.54
CA LEU A 38 -2.70 -19.25 4.44
C LEU A 38 -3.28 -20.08 3.29
N CYS A 39 -3.90 -21.20 3.62
CA CYS A 39 -4.38 -22.19 2.66
C CYS A 39 -5.89 -22.07 2.46
N PHE A 40 -6.32 -22.39 1.25
CA PHE A 40 -7.70 -22.38 0.79
C PHE A 40 -8.13 -23.81 0.47
N SER A 41 -9.39 -24.13 0.81
CA SER A 41 -10.03 -25.40 0.48
C SER A 41 -11.05 -25.14 -0.62
N PRO A 42 -10.65 -25.26 -1.91
CA PRO A 42 -11.57 -25.07 -3.02
C PRO A 42 -12.69 -26.10 -3.00
N GLU A 43 -13.87 -25.71 -3.50
CA GLU A 43 -15.00 -26.61 -3.65
C GLU A 43 -14.61 -27.79 -4.56
N PRO A 44 -14.83 -29.05 -4.14
CA PRO A 44 -14.44 -30.21 -4.94
C PRO A 44 -15.16 -30.21 -6.31
N PRO A 45 -14.45 -30.49 -7.40
CA PRO A 45 -15.07 -30.61 -8.72
C PRO A 45 -16.08 -31.76 -8.76
N ILE A 46 -17.07 -31.68 -9.65
CA ILE A 46 -18.01 -32.76 -9.96
C ILE A 46 -17.53 -33.43 -11.27
N PRO A 47 -17.19 -34.74 -11.30
CA PRO A 47 -17.30 -35.75 -10.24
C PRO A 47 -16.26 -35.59 -9.12
N PRO A 48 -16.56 -36.06 -7.89
CA PRO A 48 -15.75 -35.81 -6.70
C PRO A 48 -14.32 -36.34 -6.88
N ALA A 49 -13.38 -35.40 -7.05
CA ALA A 49 -11.96 -35.65 -6.92
C ALA A 49 -11.53 -35.39 -5.46
N ALA A 50 -10.32 -35.82 -5.09
CA ALA A 50 -9.77 -35.48 -3.78
C ALA A 50 -9.72 -33.96 -3.62
N ALA A 51 -10.20 -33.44 -2.48
CA ALA A 51 -10.13 -32.02 -2.17
C ALA A 51 -8.65 -31.58 -2.13
N THR A 52 -8.24 -30.76 -3.09
CA THR A 52 -6.88 -30.24 -3.19
C THR A 52 -6.78 -28.94 -2.39
N VAL A 53 -6.05 -28.95 -1.28
CA VAL A 53 -5.76 -27.71 -0.53
C VAL A 53 -4.74 -26.90 -1.31
N ALA A 54 -4.96 -25.58 -1.47
CA ALA A 54 -4.02 -24.69 -2.11
C ALA A 54 -3.38 -23.75 -1.07
N CYS A 55 -2.05 -23.78 -0.93
CA CYS A 55 -1.28 -22.87 -0.08
C CYS A 55 -0.32 -22.02 -0.95
N PRO A 56 0.29 -20.94 -0.42
CA PRO A 56 1.15 -20.05 -1.20
C PRO A 56 2.34 -20.74 -1.89
N THR A 57 2.90 -21.78 -1.27
CA THR A 57 4.04 -22.51 -1.84
C THR A 57 3.61 -23.77 -2.63
N GLU A 58 2.76 -24.61 -2.04
CA GLU A 58 2.33 -25.92 -2.57
C GLU A 58 0.96 -26.31 -1.97
N ASP A 59 0.63 -27.60 -1.96
CA ASP A 59 -0.64 -28.15 -1.47
C ASP A 59 -0.66 -28.42 0.04
N SER A 60 0.35 -27.95 0.78
CA SER A 60 0.46 -28.12 2.23
C SER A 60 1.05 -26.87 2.90
N PRO A 61 0.65 -26.55 4.16
CA PRO A 61 1.17 -25.39 4.88
C PRO A 61 2.68 -25.52 5.08
N ARG A 62 3.43 -24.49 4.69
CA ARG A 62 4.88 -24.41 4.88
C ARG A 62 5.26 -23.22 5.74
N ALA A 63 6.35 -23.38 6.47
CA ALA A 63 6.94 -22.34 7.31
C ALA A 63 7.29 -21.05 6.53
N GLY A 64 7.51 -21.15 5.21
CA GLY A 64 7.83 -20.02 4.34
C GLY A 64 6.64 -19.27 3.74
N ASP A 65 5.40 -19.73 3.95
CA ASP A 65 4.22 -19.20 3.26
C ASP A 65 3.98 -17.71 3.58
N TYR A 66 4.12 -17.33 4.86
CA TYR A 66 4.01 -15.94 5.30
C TYR A 66 5.09 -15.05 4.69
N LEU A 67 6.35 -15.53 4.71
CA LEU A 67 7.47 -14.78 4.14
C LEU A 67 7.28 -14.56 2.63
N LEU A 68 6.78 -15.56 1.91
CA LEU A 68 6.53 -15.45 0.47
C LEU A 68 5.46 -14.39 0.17
N VAL A 69 4.36 -14.38 0.92
CA VAL A 69 3.27 -13.39 0.78
C VAL A 69 3.74 -11.99 1.16
N GLU A 70 4.51 -11.84 2.24
CA GLU A 70 5.10 -10.57 2.65
C GLU A 70 6.05 -10.00 1.60
N LEU A 71 6.92 -10.84 1.04
CA LEU A 71 7.84 -10.44 -0.03
C LEU A 71 7.08 -10.01 -1.30
N ALA A 72 6.04 -10.74 -1.69
CA ALA A 72 5.19 -10.36 -2.81
C ALA A 72 4.54 -8.98 -2.59
N GLY A 73 3.98 -8.74 -1.40
CA GLY A 73 3.41 -7.45 -1.01
C GLY A 73 4.46 -6.32 -0.98
N LEU A 74 5.63 -6.58 -0.44
CA LEU A 74 6.75 -5.64 -0.36
C LEU A 74 7.24 -5.24 -1.76
N ILE A 75 7.46 -6.21 -2.64
CA ILE A 75 7.92 -5.98 -4.03
C ILE A 75 6.88 -5.14 -4.77
N SER A 76 5.59 -5.46 -4.63
CA SER A 76 4.51 -4.71 -5.25
C SER A 76 4.46 -3.26 -4.75
N ALA A 77 4.61 -3.04 -3.45
CA ALA A 77 4.68 -1.70 -2.87
C ALA A 77 5.95 -0.95 -3.28
N ALA A 78 7.08 -1.64 -3.45
CA ALA A 78 8.33 -1.05 -3.93
C ALA A 78 8.17 -0.52 -5.35
N VAL A 79 7.62 -1.33 -6.27
CA VAL A 79 7.39 -0.97 -7.67
C VAL A 79 6.44 0.24 -7.77
N THR A 80 5.32 0.20 -7.06
CA THR A 80 4.34 1.30 -7.08
C THR A 80 4.88 2.58 -6.44
N SER A 81 5.69 2.48 -5.39
CA SER A 81 6.36 3.63 -4.76
C SER A 81 7.45 4.23 -5.64
N ALA A 82 8.23 3.40 -6.34
CA ALA A 82 9.25 3.87 -7.28
C ALA A 82 8.62 4.70 -8.40
N GLY A 83 7.50 4.23 -8.97
CA GLY A 83 6.76 4.99 -9.99
C GLY A 83 6.32 6.39 -9.51
N ALA A 84 5.85 6.49 -8.26
CA ALA A 84 5.47 7.79 -7.67
C ALA A 84 6.67 8.73 -7.46
N LEU A 85 7.85 8.20 -7.15
CA LEU A 85 9.07 8.99 -6.99
C LEU A 85 9.58 9.54 -8.33
N HIS A 86 9.45 8.77 -9.41
CA HIS A 86 9.85 9.21 -10.75
C HIS A 86 9.07 10.41 -11.28
N GLU A 87 7.85 10.66 -10.78
CA GLU A 87 7.02 11.81 -11.17
C GLU A 87 7.49 13.14 -10.53
N ILE A 88 8.36 13.08 -9.52
CA ILE A 88 8.86 14.26 -8.80
C ILE A 88 10.03 14.89 -9.58
N LYS A 89 9.74 15.87 -10.43
CA LYS A 89 10.79 16.68 -11.08
C LYS A 89 11.45 17.62 -10.07
N GLY A 90 12.79 17.63 -10.08
CA GLY A 90 13.67 18.20 -9.05
C GLY A 90 13.22 19.56 -8.50
N SER A 91 12.81 19.56 -7.23
CA SER A 91 12.72 20.77 -6.43
C SER A 91 13.96 20.85 -5.54
N PRO A 92 14.82 21.86 -5.70
CA PRO A 92 16.06 22.03 -4.92
C PRO A 92 15.83 22.30 -3.42
N THR A 93 14.57 22.36 -2.97
CA THR A 93 14.16 22.45 -1.56
C THR A 93 13.47 21.18 -1.04
N ALA A 94 13.39 20.10 -1.83
CA ALA A 94 12.65 18.89 -1.45
C ALA A 94 13.36 18.14 -0.31
N THR A 95 12.92 18.41 0.92
CA THR A 95 13.13 17.55 2.08
C THR A 95 12.95 16.07 1.72
N ASN A 96 13.69 15.18 2.38
CA ASN A 96 13.55 13.70 2.30
C ASN A 96 12.17 13.13 2.69
N VAL A 97 11.13 13.96 2.89
CA VAL A 97 9.77 13.56 3.26
C VAL A 97 9.15 12.56 2.25
N PRO A 98 9.18 12.80 0.92
CA PRO A 98 8.62 11.87 -0.05
C PRO A 98 9.33 10.51 -0.02
N VAL A 99 10.64 10.52 0.22
CA VAL A 99 11.46 9.31 0.35
C VAL A 99 11.08 8.57 1.64
N ALA A 100 10.97 9.25 2.78
CA ALA A 100 10.56 8.64 4.04
C ALA A 100 9.18 7.98 3.95
N LEU A 101 8.23 8.65 3.27
CA LEU A 101 6.90 8.11 3.01
C LEU A 101 6.92 6.92 2.03
N ALA A 102 7.78 6.93 1.03
CA ALA A 102 7.96 5.79 0.14
C ALA A 102 8.55 4.57 0.87
N VAL A 103 9.49 4.78 1.79
CA VAL A 103 10.06 3.70 2.61
C VAL A 103 9.00 3.14 3.57
N LEU A 104 8.13 3.99 4.14
CA LEU A 104 7.00 3.54 4.96
C LEU A 104 6.00 2.65 4.19
N LYS A 105 5.89 2.82 2.86
CA LYS A 105 5.02 2.00 2.01
C LYS A 105 5.47 0.55 1.87
N LEU A 106 6.76 0.28 2.02
CA LEU A 106 7.32 -1.07 1.88
C LEU A 106 6.75 -2.05 2.93
N PRO A 107 6.90 -1.81 4.25
CA PRO A 107 6.40 -2.73 5.25
C PRO A 107 4.87 -2.71 5.33
N THR A 108 4.23 -1.58 5.03
CA THR A 108 2.78 -1.55 4.94
C THR A 108 2.31 -2.48 3.81
N GLY A 109 2.94 -2.48 2.64
CA GLY A 109 2.57 -3.34 1.51
C GLY A 109 2.63 -4.83 1.83
N ALA A 110 3.71 -5.23 2.51
CA ALA A 110 3.87 -6.59 3.03
C ALA A 110 2.73 -6.97 3.98
N LEU A 111 2.46 -6.12 4.98
CA LEU A 111 1.42 -6.36 5.98
C LEU A 111 0.02 -6.40 5.36
N THR A 112 -0.29 -5.53 4.40
CA THR A 112 -1.60 -5.55 3.72
C THR A 112 -1.76 -6.76 2.82
N ALA A 113 -0.71 -7.27 2.20
CA ALA A 113 -0.78 -8.53 1.48
C ALA A 113 -1.18 -9.67 2.43
N VAL A 114 -0.50 -9.83 3.57
CA VAL A 114 -0.83 -10.87 4.56
C VAL A 114 -2.26 -10.70 5.08
N LEU A 115 -2.61 -9.49 5.56
CA LEU A 115 -3.93 -9.21 6.09
C LEU A 115 -5.04 -9.44 5.06
N GLY A 116 -4.81 -9.04 3.81
CA GLY A 116 -5.77 -9.24 2.74
C GLY A 116 -5.98 -10.71 2.40
N ILE A 117 -4.93 -11.53 2.34
CA ILE A 117 -5.06 -12.98 2.15
C ILE A 117 -5.81 -13.62 3.32
N VAL A 118 -5.53 -13.22 4.56
CA VAL A 118 -6.27 -13.67 5.74
C VAL A 118 -7.75 -13.28 5.67
N LEU A 119 -8.08 -12.07 5.19
CA LEU A 119 -9.45 -11.63 4.98
C LEU A 119 -10.17 -12.41 3.88
N LEU A 120 -9.48 -12.72 2.78
CA LEU A 120 -10.02 -13.57 1.71
C LEU A 120 -10.35 -14.97 2.23
N ARG A 121 -9.50 -15.53 3.10
CA ARG A 121 -9.76 -16.80 3.79
C ARG A 121 -10.93 -16.71 4.76
N GLY A 122 -11.18 -15.55 5.34
CA GLY A 122 -12.32 -15.29 6.23
C GLY A 122 -13.68 -15.26 5.51
N GLU A 123 -13.71 -15.44 4.18
CA GLU A 123 -14.92 -15.46 3.35
C GLU A 123 -15.82 -14.23 3.53
N PHE A 124 -15.25 -13.10 3.96
CA PHE A 124 -15.97 -11.84 4.14
C PHE A 124 -16.61 -11.32 2.85
N VAL A 125 -16.09 -11.73 1.69
CA VAL A 125 -16.63 -11.41 0.37
C VAL A 125 -16.90 -12.72 -0.37
N PRO A 126 -18.19 -13.12 -0.53
CA PRO A 126 -18.55 -14.33 -1.25
C PRO A 126 -18.00 -14.33 -2.68
N GLY A 127 -17.34 -15.42 -3.09
CA GLY A 127 -16.84 -15.60 -4.46
C GLY A 127 -15.41 -15.08 -4.71
N LEU A 128 -14.73 -14.44 -3.74
CA LEU A 128 -13.29 -14.12 -3.83
C LEU A 128 -12.39 -15.15 -3.11
N SER A 129 -12.97 -16.13 -2.41
CA SER A 129 -12.24 -17.20 -1.70
C SER A 129 -11.85 -18.40 -2.59
N ALA A 130 -12.25 -18.41 -3.86
CA ALA A 130 -11.88 -19.43 -4.85
C ALA A 130 -10.44 -19.25 -5.36
N LEU A 131 -9.49 -19.25 -4.43
CA LEU A 131 -8.05 -19.28 -4.70
C LEU A 131 -7.66 -20.75 -4.78
N ASP A 132 -7.70 -21.29 -5.98
CA ASP A 132 -7.54 -22.73 -6.24
C ASP A 132 -6.09 -23.13 -6.49
N THR A 133 -5.19 -22.15 -6.66
CA THR A 133 -3.78 -22.38 -6.99
C THR A 133 -2.80 -21.47 -6.23
N PRO A 134 -1.57 -21.94 -5.92
CA PRO A 134 -0.52 -21.13 -5.32
C PRO A 134 -0.27 -19.81 -6.09
N ALA A 135 -0.28 -19.86 -7.43
CA ALA A 135 -0.07 -18.71 -8.28
C ALA A 135 -1.15 -17.63 -8.11
N GLN A 136 -2.42 -18.01 -7.96
CA GLN A 136 -3.51 -17.07 -7.69
C GLN A 136 -3.35 -16.40 -6.33
N ILE A 137 -2.94 -17.14 -5.30
CA ILE A 137 -2.69 -16.59 -3.96
C ILE A 137 -1.60 -15.51 -4.02
N ILE A 138 -0.50 -15.78 -4.72
CA ILE A 138 0.59 -14.81 -4.89
C ILE A 138 0.15 -13.62 -5.75
N ALA A 139 -0.64 -13.83 -6.81
CA ALA A 139 -1.18 -12.74 -7.61
C ALA A 139 -2.06 -11.81 -6.76
N TRP A 140 -2.92 -12.36 -5.90
CA TRP A 140 -3.70 -11.57 -4.96
C TRP A 140 -2.84 -10.84 -3.93
N ALA A 141 -1.78 -11.47 -3.41
CA ALA A 141 -0.83 -10.81 -2.52
C ALA A 141 -0.18 -9.57 -3.17
N VAL A 142 0.18 -9.67 -4.46
CA VAL A 142 0.69 -8.54 -5.25
C VAL A 142 -0.37 -7.44 -5.41
N VAL A 143 -1.60 -7.80 -5.78
CA VAL A 143 -2.71 -6.84 -5.94
C VAL A 143 -3.00 -6.12 -4.63
N LEU A 144 -3.07 -6.85 -3.52
CA LEU A 144 -3.31 -6.31 -2.18
C LEU A 144 -2.17 -5.40 -1.72
N GLY A 145 -0.92 -5.77 -1.97
CA GLY A 145 0.24 -4.89 -1.72
C GLY A 145 0.19 -3.58 -2.53
N ALA A 146 -0.19 -3.65 -3.81
CA ALA A 146 -0.36 -2.47 -4.66
C ALA A 146 -1.59 -1.62 -4.30
N ALA A 147 -2.63 -2.25 -3.75
CA ALA A 147 -3.90 -1.58 -3.44
C ALA A 147 -3.72 -0.40 -2.49
N GLN A 148 -2.70 -0.43 -1.64
CA GLN A 148 -2.35 0.70 -0.76
C GLN A 148 -2.10 2.00 -1.53
N GLN A 149 -1.38 1.92 -2.64
CA GLN A 149 -1.08 3.08 -3.49
C GLN A 149 -2.30 3.49 -4.32
N LEU A 150 -3.11 2.53 -4.78
CA LEU A 150 -4.32 2.83 -5.55
C LEU A 150 -5.36 3.56 -4.70
N PHE A 151 -5.59 3.09 -3.48
CA PHE A 151 -6.54 3.70 -2.55
C PHE A 151 -6.13 5.12 -2.15
N THR A 152 -4.86 5.32 -1.81
CA THR A 152 -4.36 6.67 -1.46
C THR A 152 -4.47 7.63 -2.64
N ARG A 153 -4.08 7.22 -3.85
CA ARG A 153 -4.26 8.05 -5.05
C ARG A 153 -5.73 8.41 -5.32
N PHE A 154 -6.65 7.46 -5.11
CA PHE A 154 -8.09 7.71 -5.27
C PHE A 154 -8.60 8.74 -4.26
N VAL A 155 -8.27 8.58 -2.98
CA VAL A 155 -8.69 9.51 -1.91
C VAL A 155 -8.12 10.90 -2.16
N ASP A 156 -6.84 11.02 -2.53
CA ASP A 156 -6.19 12.29 -2.83
C ASP A 156 -6.85 13.02 -4.02
N ALA A 157 -7.21 12.27 -5.06
CA ALA A 157 -7.91 12.81 -6.22
C ALA A 157 -9.29 13.37 -5.84
N ARG A 158 -10.04 12.65 -4.99
CA ARG A 158 -11.35 13.08 -4.49
C ARG A 158 -11.24 14.30 -3.58
N GLY A 159 -10.30 14.31 -2.64
CA GLY A 159 -10.06 15.44 -1.74
C GLY A 159 -9.71 16.72 -2.52
N SER A 160 -8.83 16.61 -3.51
CA SER A 160 -8.45 17.72 -4.38
C SER A 160 -9.64 18.26 -5.19
N ALA A 161 -10.54 17.39 -5.66
CA ALA A 161 -11.74 17.79 -6.38
C ALA A 161 -12.70 18.59 -5.48
N VAL A 162 -12.89 18.16 -4.23
CA VAL A 162 -13.73 18.86 -3.25
C VAL A 162 -13.15 20.23 -2.88
N MET A 163 -11.83 20.32 -2.64
CA MET A 163 -11.18 21.60 -2.31
C MET A 163 -11.30 22.63 -3.44
N ARG A 164 -11.24 22.19 -4.70
CA ARG A 164 -11.44 23.08 -5.86
C ARG A 164 -12.88 23.51 -6.08
N ALA A 165 -13.85 22.79 -5.49
CA ALA A 165 -15.27 23.11 -5.61
C ALA A 165 -15.72 24.20 -4.62
N VAL A 166 -14.88 24.60 -3.66
CA VAL A 166 -15.16 25.72 -2.74
C VAL A 166 -14.75 27.04 -3.41
N PRO A 167 -15.66 27.99 -3.64
CA PRO A 167 -15.31 29.31 -4.17
C PRO A 167 -14.41 30.05 -3.18
N ASP A 168 -13.33 30.69 -3.67
CA ASP A 168 -12.46 31.52 -2.85
C ASP A 168 -13.27 32.65 -2.19
N SER A 169 -13.42 32.60 -0.88
CA SER A 169 -14.21 33.57 -0.11
C SER A 169 -13.49 34.89 0.16
N ASN A 170 -12.47 35.23 -0.64
CA ASN A 170 -11.72 36.48 -0.49
C ASN A 170 -11.66 37.23 -1.83
N PRO A 171 -12.61 38.14 -2.11
CA PRO A 171 -12.50 38.98 -3.30
C PRO A 171 -11.26 39.86 -3.15
N GLU A 172 -10.28 39.69 -4.04
CA GLU A 172 -9.13 40.58 -4.15
C GLU A 172 -9.66 42.01 -4.39
N PRO A 173 -9.38 42.99 -3.51
CA PRO A 173 -9.85 44.34 -3.71
C PRO A 173 -9.23 44.90 -5.00
N PRO A 174 -9.99 45.65 -5.82
CA PRO A 174 -9.54 46.08 -7.13
C PRO A 174 -8.23 46.89 -6.99
N ARG A 175 -7.19 46.41 -7.67
CA ARG A 175 -5.90 47.09 -7.81
C ARG A 175 -6.16 48.46 -8.43
N LYS A 176 -5.96 49.54 -7.64
CA LYS A 176 -6.07 50.92 -8.15
C LYS A 176 -5.13 51.07 -9.34
N SER A 177 -5.70 51.39 -10.49
CA SER A 177 -4.98 51.74 -11.71
C SER A 177 -4.04 52.91 -11.42
N GLU A 178 -2.75 52.66 -11.59
CA GLU A 178 -1.68 53.63 -11.49
C GLU A 178 -1.90 54.75 -12.51
N GLU A 179 -2.12 55.96 -11.99
CA GLU A 179 -2.33 57.19 -12.75
C GLU A 179 -1.07 57.49 -13.58
N LYS A 180 -1.19 57.34 -14.90
CA LYS A 180 -0.11 57.59 -15.85
C LYS A 180 0.11 59.10 -15.97
N THR A 181 1.02 59.64 -15.16
CA THR A 181 1.48 61.03 -15.28
C THR A 181 2.01 61.29 -16.70
N PRO A 182 1.51 62.31 -17.43
CA PRO A 182 1.98 62.61 -18.77
C PRO A 182 3.35 63.31 -18.68
N VAL A 183 4.36 62.72 -19.30
CA VAL A 183 5.64 63.39 -19.54
C VAL A 183 5.39 64.52 -20.53
N ARG A 184 5.56 65.77 -20.07
CA ARG A 184 5.46 66.96 -20.90
C ARG A 184 6.79 67.17 -21.65
N ALA A 185 6.62 67.53 -22.92
CA ALA A 185 7.59 67.79 -23.99
C ALA A 185 8.99 68.28 -23.58
#